data_AF-A0A417FC89-F1
#
_entry.id   AF-A0A417FC89-F1
#
_cell.length_a   1.000
_cell.length_b   1.000
_cell.length_c   1.000
_cell.angle_alpha   90.00
_cell.angle_beta   90.00
_cell.angle_gamma   90.00
#
_symmetry.space_group_name_H-M   'P 1'
#
loop_
_entity.id
_entity.type
_entity.pdbx_description
1 polymer ?
#
loop_
_entity_poly.entity_id
_entity_poly.type
_entity_poly.pdbx_seq_one_letter_code
_entity_poly.pdbx_strand_id
1 'polypeptide(L)'
;MYGGKVDAQNGTALTITGTGNSVSKEVVEGYYVGALAIRTADPANANVRFADNATVNLIDNAVSAIRNCGMIEIGADTVIKSNGSKTQYGGGIRNYGEITVSAGAQLYNNHALIAGDDIYNGTYKYKTYTCDGRITFAPVGKDWVLDDCNDPIVGWYHDGKEKLTDNTYKRWNGDGEGDAYYADEYTVSEEAVSDALALKAAHGQLCSVTYEVTGDIPSDAGAVPAAAKVKKGGSYTVAPVQTTSQSRYTFSGWRINGSGDVVTEIKDIQQDVKLIGVWTRRSSGGGGGSSKPTVDIPDDVPTSAHLVGQIVLIVRFAGVVHRHQTDELCSTVITQDPSLDLRRFTSCRACGIVLTVCVAVRCLCTANISRKTLDGNRLPFPISERSPVSGLRQTNKQGKGMKIRGWKP
;
A
#
# COMPACT_ATOMS: atom_id res chain seq x y z
N MET A 1 -16.50 -33.09 -0.50
CA MET A 1 -17.40 -33.26 -1.65
C MET A 1 -16.72 -34.07 -2.75
N TYR A 2 -17.52 -34.60 -3.69
CA TYR A 2 -17.12 -35.50 -4.78
C TYR A 2 -18.06 -35.18 -5.96
N GLY A 3 -17.54 -34.57 -7.03
CA GLY A 3 -18.35 -33.84 -8.01
C GLY A 3 -19.14 -32.65 -7.42
N GLY A 4 -19.85 -31.93 -8.29
CA GLY A 4 -20.74 -30.81 -7.93
C GLY A 4 -20.06 -29.44 -7.86
N LYS A 5 -20.86 -28.40 -7.59
CA LYS A 5 -20.41 -27.00 -7.43
C LYS A 5 -20.78 -26.47 -6.04
N VAL A 6 -19.88 -25.70 -5.41
CA VAL A 6 -20.22 -24.74 -4.35
C VAL A 6 -19.95 -23.32 -4.87
N ASP A 7 -20.81 -22.38 -4.52
CA ASP A 7 -20.81 -21.01 -5.05
C ASP A 7 -21.27 -20.04 -3.95
N ALA A 8 -20.32 -19.53 -3.15
CA ALA A 8 -20.59 -18.49 -2.16
C ALA A 8 -20.52 -17.13 -2.88
N GLN A 9 -21.67 -16.48 -3.05
CA GLN A 9 -21.83 -15.31 -3.90
C GLN A 9 -21.54 -14.01 -3.13
N ASN A 10 -21.30 -12.92 -3.86
CA ASN A 10 -21.11 -11.57 -3.30
C ASN A 10 -22.27 -11.21 -2.35
N GLY A 11 -21.95 -10.71 -1.16
CA GLY A 11 -22.91 -10.36 -0.11
C GLY A 11 -23.45 -11.56 0.69
N THR A 12 -23.00 -12.79 0.42
CA THR A 12 -23.31 -13.96 1.26
C THR A 12 -22.25 -14.17 2.34
N ALA A 13 -22.63 -14.82 3.43
CA ALA A 13 -21.73 -15.24 4.49
C ALA A 13 -21.74 -16.77 4.63
N LEU A 14 -20.56 -17.37 4.72
CA LEU A 14 -20.33 -18.79 5.00
C LEU A 14 -19.27 -18.90 6.09
N THR A 15 -19.53 -19.69 7.12
CA THR A 15 -18.56 -19.91 8.20
C THR A 15 -18.52 -21.39 8.54
N ILE A 16 -17.31 -21.97 8.49
CA ILE A 16 -17.03 -23.37 8.83
C ILE A 16 -15.96 -23.36 9.91
N THR A 17 -16.41 -23.42 11.17
CA THR A 17 -15.53 -23.52 12.33
C THR A 17 -15.30 -24.96 12.74
N GLY A 18 -14.19 -25.23 13.42
CA GLY A 18 -14.08 -26.45 14.22
C GLY A 18 -15.14 -26.50 15.34
N THR A 19 -15.37 -27.71 15.86
CA THR A 19 -16.26 -27.96 17.00
C THR A 19 -15.47 -28.32 18.26
N GLY A 20 -14.25 -27.79 18.40
CA GLY A 20 -13.25 -28.26 19.35
C GLY A 20 -12.59 -29.58 18.92
N ASN A 21 -11.34 -29.79 19.35
CA ASN A 21 -10.46 -30.82 18.82
C ASN A 21 -10.61 -32.19 19.54
N SER A 22 -11.81 -32.79 19.47
CA SER A 22 -12.22 -33.97 20.24
C SER A 22 -11.58 -35.32 19.87
N VAL A 23 -10.79 -35.38 18.79
CA VAL A 23 -10.16 -36.63 18.33
C VAL A 23 -8.89 -36.90 19.15
N SER A 24 -8.78 -38.06 19.80
CA SER A 24 -7.63 -38.41 20.65
C SER A 24 -6.30 -38.64 19.92
N LYS A 25 -6.32 -38.77 18.59
CA LYS A 25 -5.11 -38.86 17.77
C LYS A 25 -4.38 -37.53 17.71
N GLU A 26 -3.07 -37.60 17.54
CA GLU A 26 -2.20 -36.46 17.20
C GLU A 26 -2.33 -36.09 15.71
N VAL A 27 -2.33 -37.09 14.81
CA VAL A 27 -2.58 -36.90 13.38
C VAL A 27 -3.97 -37.43 13.00
N VAL A 28 -4.72 -36.63 12.25
CA VAL A 28 -5.94 -37.05 11.55
C VAL A 28 -5.66 -37.01 10.05
N GLU A 29 -5.70 -38.17 9.39
CA GLU A 29 -5.42 -38.31 7.94
C GLU A 29 -6.51 -39.15 7.27
N GLY A 30 -6.88 -38.77 6.03
CA GLY A 30 -7.92 -39.43 5.25
C GLY A 30 -8.43 -38.57 4.09
N TYR A 31 -9.19 -39.18 3.18
CA TYR A 31 -9.64 -38.53 1.94
C TYR A 31 -10.59 -37.34 2.15
N TYR A 32 -11.36 -37.36 3.24
CA TYR A 32 -12.33 -36.33 3.61
C TYR A 32 -11.91 -35.63 4.92
N VAL A 33 -10.61 -35.41 5.09
CA VAL A 33 -10.07 -34.65 6.21
C VAL A 33 -9.79 -33.21 5.76
N GLY A 34 -10.56 -32.29 6.33
CA GLY A 34 -10.45 -30.85 6.13
C GLY A 34 -11.82 -30.17 6.23
N ALA A 35 -11.86 -28.87 6.54
CA ALA A 35 -13.14 -28.13 6.63
C ALA A 35 -13.88 -28.14 5.27
N LEU A 36 -13.12 -27.89 4.20
CA LEU A 36 -13.50 -28.19 2.83
C LEU A 36 -12.53 -29.24 2.24
N ALA A 37 -12.93 -30.51 2.25
CA ALA A 37 -12.22 -31.57 1.55
C ALA A 37 -12.83 -31.86 0.17
N ILE A 38 -12.07 -31.63 -0.91
CA ILE A 38 -12.41 -32.04 -2.28
C ILE A 38 -11.62 -33.29 -2.64
N ARG A 39 -12.27 -34.23 -3.33
CA ARG A 39 -11.64 -35.41 -3.91
C ARG A 39 -11.94 -35.51 -5.41
N THR A 40 -10.91 -35.78 -6.20
CA THR A 40 -10.99 -36.14 -7.62
C THR A 40 -11.61 -37.52 -7.79
N ALA A 41 -12.42 -37.67 -8.82
CA ALA A 41 -12.54 -38.92 -9.56
C ALA A 41 -12.89 -38.60 -11.01
N ASP A 42 -12.39 -39.42 -11.93
CA ASP A 42 -12.81 -39.42 -13.33
C ASP A 42 -14.30 -39.82 -13.41
N PRO A 43 -15.20 -39.07 -14.08
CA PRO A 43 -14.99 -37.79 -14.79
C PRO A 43 -15.41 -36.54 -14.01
N ALA A 44 -15.79 -36.68 -12.73
CA ALA A 44 -16.43 -35.64 -11.92
C ALA A 44 -15.47 -34.92 -10.96
N ASN A 45 -14.73 -33.93 -11.47
CA ASN A 45 -14.11 -32.91 -10.63
C ASN A 45 -15.19 -32.06 -9.93
N ALA A 46 -14.91 -31.61 -8.72
CA ALA A 46 -15.74 -30.62 -8.02
C ALA A 46 -15.10 -29.24 -8.13
N ASN A 47 -15.96 -28.23 -8.33
CA ASN A 47 -15.54 -26.84 -8.46
C ASN A 47 -16.12 -26.03 -7.30
N VAL A 48 -15.29 -25.23 -6.62
CA VAL A 48 -15.74 -24.34 -5.55
C VAL A 48 -15.36 -22.90 -5.90
N ARG A 49 -16.31 -21.99 -5.73
CA ARG A 49 -16.08 -20.55 -5.84
C ARG A 49 -16.52 -19.87 -4.56
N PHE A 50 -15.61 -19.10 -3.97
CA PHE A 50 -15.93 -18.03 -3.04
C PHE A 50 -15.72 -16.73 -3.81
N ALA A 51 -16.78 -15.96 -4.04
CA ALA A 51 -16.68 -14.69 -4.77
C ALA A 51 -16.03 -13.60 -3.92
N ASP A 52 -15.40 -12.61 -4.55
CA ASP A 52 -15.01 -11.38 -3.85
C ASP A 52 -16.26 -10.70 -3.25
N ASN A 53 -16.13 -10.13 -2.06
CA ASN A 53 -17.22 -9.67 -1.18
C ASN A 53 -18.15 -10.78 -0.66
N ALA A 54 -17.77 -12.06 -0.74
CA ALA A 54 -18.40 -13.13 0.05
C ALA A 54 -17.62 -13.31 1.37
N THR A 55 -18.27 -13.17 2.52
CA THR A 55 -17.63 -13.34 3.82
C THR A 55 -17.49 -14.82 4.14
N VAL A 56 -16.36 -15.42 3.76
CA VAL A 56 -16.10 -16.86 3.94
C VAL A 56 -15.04 -17.07 5.04
N ASN A 57 -15.43 -17.66 6.17
CA ASN A 57 -14.52 -17.96 7.29
C ASN A 57 -14.30 -19.47 7.42
N LEU A 58 -13.05 -19.91 7.28
CA LEU A 58 -12.60 -21.28 7.60
C LEU A 58 -11.61 -21.16 8.76
N ILE A 59 -12.06 -21.39 10.00
CA ILE A 59 -11.29 -21.03 11.20
C ILE A 59 -11.34 -22.09 12.31
N ASP A 60 -10.27 -22.22 13.09
CA ASP A 60 -10.17 -23.15 14.24
C ASP A 60 -10.51 -24.62 13.89
N ASN A 61 -10.30 -25.04 12.63
CA ASN A 61 -10.51 -26.44 12.27
C ASN A 61 -9.30 -27.25 12.74
N ALA A 62 -9.55 -28.36 13.45
CA ALA A 62 -8.51 -29.28 13.94
C ALA A 62 -7.62 -29.90 12.83
N VAL A 63 -7.95 -29.69 11.56
CA VAL A 63 -7.35 -30.28 10.36
C VAL A 63 -7.35 -29.21 9.25
N SER A 64 -6.68 -29.49 8.12
CA SER A 64 -6.54 -28.53 6.99
C SER A 64 -7.84 -27.78 6.69
N ALA A 65 -7.80 -26.44 6.61
CA ALA A 65 -9.01 -25.66 6.28
C ALA A 65 -9.56 -26.09 4.91
N ILE A 66 -8.66 -26.25 3.94
CA ILE A 66 -8.94 -26.77 2.60
C ILE A 66 -8.01 -27.95 2.31
N ARG A 67 -8.58 -29.09 1.88
CA ARG A 67 -7.84 -30.20 1.27
C ARG A 67 -8.34 -30.36 -0.17
N ASN A 68 -7.61 -29.84 -1.15
CA ASN A 68 -8.07 -29.76 -2.53
C ASN A 68 -7.53 -30.88 -3.42
N CYS A 69 -8.37 -31.43 -4.29
CA CYS A 69 -7.98 -32.26 -5.44
C CYS A 69 -8.90 -31.98 -6.67
N GLY A 70 -9.52 -30.80 -6.72
CA GLY A 70 -10.39 -30.30 -7.80
C GLY A 70 -10.02 -28.86 -8.15
N MET A 71 -11.00 -28.01 -8.42
CA MET A 71 -10.78 -26.59 -8.77
C MET A 71 -11.39 -25.66 -7.70
N ILE A 72 -10.63 -24.69 -7.20
CA ILE A 72 -11.10 -23.71 -6.19
C ILE A 72 -10.71 -22.28 -6.57
N GLU A 73 -11.69 -21.37 -6.59
CA GLU A 73 -11.50 -19.92 -6.62
C GLU A 73 -11.77 -19.35 -5.21
N ILE A 74 -10.80 -18.65 -4.61
CA ILE A 74 -10.93 -18.01 -3.29
C ILE A 74 -10.91 -16.48 -3.45
N GLY A 75 -12.05 -15.84 -3.19
CA GLY A 75 -12.21 -14.38 -3.25
C GLY A 75 -11.58 -13.62 -2.08
N ALA A 76 -11.35 -12.33 -2.31
CA ALA A 76 -10.53 -11.43 -1.47
C ALA A 76 -10.93 -11.36 0.01
N ASP A 77 -12.21 -11.55 0.35
CA ASP A 77 -12.74 -11.41 1.72
C ASP A 77 -12.76 -12.74 2.50
N THR A 78 -12.11 -13.79 1.96
CA THR A 78 -11.99 -15.09 2.63
C THR A 78 -10.97 -15.05 3.77
N VAL A 79 -11.29 -15.68 4.90
CA VAL A 79 -10.45 -15.79 6.10
C VAL A 79 -10.14 -17.26 6.38
N ILE A 80 -8.85 -17.60 6.45
CA ILE A 80 -8.32 -18.95 6.70
C ILE A 80 -7.22 -18.87 7.76
N LYS A 81 -7.59 -19.10 9.04
CA LYS A 81 -6.69 -18.96 10.20
C LYS A 81 -6.92 -20.01 11.28
N SER A 82 -5.87 -20.33 12.05
CA SER A 82 -5.87 -21.24 13.20
C SER A 82 -6.33 -22.67 12.88
N ASN A 83 -6.24 -23.07 11.61
CA ASN A 83 -6.59 -24.42 11.17
C ASN A 83 -5.38 -25.36 11.21
N GLY A 84 -5.62 -26.67 11.19
CA GLY A 84 -4.60 -27.66 10.86
C GLY A 84 -3.83 -28.29 12.03
N SER A 85 -4.18 -28.01 13.28
CA SER A 85 -3.46 -28.52 14.47
C SER A 85 -3.27 -30.06 14.56
N LYS A 86 -3.90 -30.85 13.69
CA LYS A 86 -3.69 -32.31 13.51
C LYS A 86 -3.56 -32.77 12.05
N THR A 87 -3.23 -31.87 11.11
CA THR A 87 -2.86 -32.25 9.73
C THR A 87 -1.36 -32.43 9.61
N GLN A 88 -0.92 -33.31 8.70
CA GLN A 88 0.50 -33.46 8.38
C GLN A 88 1.03 -32.29 7.53
N TYR A 89 0.19 -31.77 6.64
CA TYR A 89 0.58 -30.82 5.59
C TYR A 89 -0.54 -29.82 5.32
N GLY A 90 -0.22 -28.56 5.04
CA GLY A 90 -1.19 -27.56 4.59
C GLY A 90 -2.28 -27.28 5.62
N GLY A 91 -1.94 -26.59 6.72
CA GLY A 91 -2.89 -26.23 7.77
C GLY A 91 -4.01 -25.32 7.26
N GLY A 92 -3.64 -24.28 6.51
CA GLY A 92 -4.60 -23.48 5.75
C GLY A 92 -5.07 -24.24 4.50
N ILE A 93 -4.17 -24.40 3.53
CA ILE A 93 -4.43 -25.03 2.24
C ILE A 93 -3.49 -26.21 2.02
N ARG A 94 -4.06 -27.41 1.84
CA ARG A 94 -3.38 -28.64 1.39
C ARG A 94 -3.83 -28.97 -0.03
N ASN A 95 -3.12 -28.44 -1.02
CA ASN A 95 -3.48 -28.50 -2.43
C ASN A 95 -2.83 -29.66 -3.20
N TYR A 96 -3.69 -30.37 -3.93
CA TYR A 96 -3.34 -31.38 -4.93
C TYR A 96 -4.24 -31.24 -6.18
N GLY A 97 -4.80 -30.04 -6.42
CA GLY A 97 -5.61 -29.71 -7.59
C GLY A 97 -5.31 -28.29 -8.05
N GLU A 98 -6.23 -27.62 -8.72
CA GLU A 98 -6.07 -26.21 -9.10
C GLU A 98 -6.70 -25.29 -8.05
N ILE A 99 -5.97 -24.26 -7.61
CA ILE A 99 -6.47 -23.26 -6.67
C ILE A 99 -5.91 -21.85 -6.94
N THR A 100 -6.80 -20.87 -6.94
CA THR A 100 -6.45 -19.44 -7.06
C THR A 100 -6.89 -18.70 -5.81
N VAL A 101 -5.97 -17.98 -5.18
CA VAL A 101 -6.20 -17.17 -3.98
C VAL A 101 -6.09 -15.68 -4.33
N SER A 102 -7.21 -14.97 -4.35
CA SER A 102 -7.27 -13.52 -4.62
C SER A 102 -6.46 -12.72 -3.60
N ALA A 103 -5.85 -11.62 -4.06
CA ALA A 103 -5.22 -10.64 -3.18
C ALA A 103 -6.24 -10.09 -2.16
N GLY A 104 -5.82 -9.97 -0.90
CA GLY A 104 -6.67 -9.60 0.23
C GLY A 104 -7.07 -10.79 1.11
N ALA A 105 -7.18 -12.00 0.54
CA ALA A 105 -7.61 -13.19 1.28
C ALA A 105 -6.63 -13.50 2.43
N GLN A 106 -7.16 -13.66 3.63
CA GLN A 106 -6.38 -13.74 4.87
C GLN A 106 -5.99 -15.18 5.17
N LEU A 107 -4.85 -15.62 4.65
CA LEU A 107 -4.30 -16.97 4.79
C LEU A 107 -3.00 -16.91 5.60
N TYR A 108 -3.13 -16.99 6.93
CA TYR A 108 -1.99 -16.97 7.86
C TYR A 108 -2.37 -17.57 9.23
N ASN A 109 -1.37 -17.85 10.06
CA ASN A 109 -1.53 -18.45 11.41
C ASN A 109 -2.30 -19.78 11.39
N ASN A 110 -2.04 -20.62 10.39
CA ASN A 110 -2.44 -22.03 10.41
C ASN A 110 -1.22 -22.90 10.77
N HIS A 111 -1.46 -24.19 11.04
CA HIS A 111 -0.40 -25.11 11.49
C HIS A 111 -0.42 -26.44 10.74
N ALA A 112 0.75 -27.03 10.51
CA ALA A 112 0.92 -28.38 10.00
C ALA A 112 2.06 -29.10 10.74
N LEU A 113 1.89 -30.40 11.00
CA LEU A 113 2.85 -31.17 11.80
C LEU A 113 4.16 -31.53 11.06
N ILE A 114 4.24 -31.33 9.73
CA ILE A 114 5.41 -31.70 8.93
C ILE A 114 5.87 -30.55 8.01
N ALA A 115 5.03 -30.07 7.09
CA ALA A 115 5.41 -29.01 6.14
C ALA A 115 4.21 -28.18 5.65
N GLY A 116 4.42 -26.87 5.52
CA GLY A 116 3.45 -25.92 5.00
C GLY A 116 2.32 -25.63 5.98
N ASP A 117 2.61 -24.84 7.00
CA ASP A 117 1.63 -24.33 7.96
C ASP A 117 0.40 -23.71 7.27
N ASP A 118 0.63 -22.79 6.34
CA ASP A 118 -0.44 -22.06 5.66
C ASP A 118 -0.72 -22.60 4.25
N ILE A 119 0.33 -22.93 3.49
CA ILE A 119 0.22 -23.49 2.13
C ILE A 119 1.10 -24.73 2.02
N TYR A 120 0.50 -25.82 1.55
CA TYR A 120 1.18 -26.96 0.96
C TYR A 120 0.61 -27.23 -0.44
N ASN A 121 1.47 -27.29 -1.45
CA ASN A 121 1.15 -27.70 -2.83
C ASN A 121 2.00 -28.92 -3.21
N GLY A 122 1.42 -29.87 -3.95
CA GLY A 122 2.18 -30.95 -4.57
C GLY A 122 1.31 -31.99 -5.25
N THR A 123 1.87 -33.17 -5.48
CA THR A 123 1.18 -34.29 -6.15
C THR A 123 0.65 -35.33 -5.16
N TYR A 124 -0.63 -35.71 -5.30
CA TYR A 124 -1.25 -36.84 -4.60
C TYR A 124 -1.53 -38.00 -5.56
N LYS A 125 -0.86 -39.14 -5.35
CA LYS A 125 -1.08 -40.39 -6.12
C LYS A 125 -1.91 -41.37 -5.31
N TYR A 126 -3.00 -41.86 -5.87
CA TYR A 126 -3.84 -42.89 -5.24
C TYR A 126 -4.31 -43.94 -6.24
N LYS A 127 -3.79 -45.17 -6.09
CA LYS A 127 -4.08 -46.35 -6.93
C LYS A 127 -3.90 -46.07 -8.42
N THR A 128 -4.95 -45.63 -9.10
CA THR A 128 -5.03 -45.46 -10.55
C THR A 128 -5.14 -43.99 -10.99
N TYR A 129 -5.25 -43.03 -10.06
CA TYR A 129 -5.33 -41.61 -10.39
C TYR A 129 -4.25 -40.79 -9.66
N THR A 130 -3.86 -39.69 -10.31
CA THR A 130 -2.95 -38.67 -9.79
C THR A 130 -3.67 -37.34 -9.76
N CYS A 131 -3.41 -36.54 -8.73
CA CYS A 131 -3.92 -35.18 -8.57
C CYS A 131 -2.68 -34.29 -8.41
N ASP A 132 -2.40 -33.43 -9.38
CA ASP A 132 -1.22 -32.58 -9.39
C ASP A 132 -1.61 -31.15 -9.00
N GLY A 133 -0.96 -30.62 -7.95
CA GLY A 133 -1.26 -29.32 -7.37
C GLY A 133 -0.72 -28.16 -8.21
N ARG A 134 -1.60 -27.23 -8.56
CA ARG A 134 -1.31 -25.95 -9.20
C ARG A 134 -1.91 -24.82 -8.36
N ILE A 135 -1.11 -23.84 -7.95
CA ILE A 135 -1.53 -22.73 -7.08
C ILE A 135 -1.09 -21.36 -7.59
N THR A 136 -2.03 -20.40 -7.61
CA THR A 136 -1.74 -18.95 -7.73
C THR A 136 -2.20 -18.26 -6.44
N PHE A 137 -1.37 -17.37 -5.89
CA PHE A 137 -1.65 -16.66 -4.64
C PHE A 137 -0.92 -15.31 -4.61
N ALA A 138 -1.35 -14.40 -3.75
CA ALA A 138 -0.75 -13.08 -3.60
C ALA A 138 0.37 -13.06 -2.53
N PRO A 139 1.24 -12.02 -2.52
CA PRO A 139 2.05 -11.69 -1.34
C PRO A 139 1.20 -11.54 -0.06
N VAL A 140 1.84 -11.68 1.10
CA VAL A 140 1.17 -11.51 2.40
C VAL A 140 0.50 -10.14 2.53
N GLY A 141 -0.65 -10.11 3.20
CA GLY A 141 -1.40 -8.86 3.38
C GLY A 141 -0.77 -7.90 4.37
N LYS A 142 -1.10 -6.61 4.21
CA LYS A 142 -0.70 -5.56 5.14
C LYS A 142 -1.36 -5.80 6.51
N ASP A 143 -0.66 -5.43 7.58
CA ASP A 143 -1.12 -5.48 8.98
C ASP A 143 -1.46 -6.90 9.47
N TRP A 144 -0.96 -7.95 8.81
CA TRP A 144 -0.98 -9.32 9.30
C TRP A 144 0.03 -9.49 10.45
N VAL A 145 -0.33 -10.28 11.47
CA VAL A 145 0.44 -10.48 12.70
C VAL A 145 0.49 -11.96 13.03
N LEU A 146 1.69 -12.48 13.28
CA LEU A 146 1.93 -13.87 13.68
C LEU A 146 1.54 -14.06 15.14
N ASP A 147 0.76 -15.09 15.45
CA ASP A 147 0.17 -15.30 16.78
C ASP A 147 1.14 -15.84 17.83
N ASP A 148 2.11 -16.67 17.43
CA ASP A 148 3.12 -17.23 18.33
C ASP A 148 3.99 -16.15 19.04
N CYS A 149 4.23 -15.02 18.36
CA CYS A 149 5.17 -13.96 18.80
C CYS A 149 4.58 -12.53 18.81
N ASN A 150 3.39 -12.32 18.23
CA ASN A 150 2.75 -11.01 18.01
C ASN A 150 3.57 -10.04 17.13
N ASP A 151 4.45 -10.55 16.27
CA ASP A 151 5.24 -9.75 15.32
C ASP A 151 4.59 -9.64 13.93
N PRO A 152 4.91 -8.59 13.15
CA PRO A 152 4.34 -8.39 11.83
C PRO A 152 4.78 -9.48 10.85
N ILE A 153 3.83 -10.03 10.10
CA ILE A 153 4.10 -10.90 8.96
C ILE A 153 4.59 -10.04 7.80
N VAL A 154 5.77 -10.35 7.28
CA VAL A 154 6.48 -9.54 6.26
C VAL A 154 6.81 -10.31 4.98
N GLY A 155 6.57 -11.62 4.94
CA GLY A 155 6.80 -12.43 3.75
C GLY A 155 6.20 -13.83 3.85
N TRP A 156 6.23 -14.54 2.71
CA TRP A 156 6.05 -15.99 2.66
C TRP A 156 7.40 -16.65 2.88
N TYR A 157 7.46 -17.65 3.75
CA TYR A 157 8.69 -18.35 4.09
C TYR A 157 8.55 -19.84 3.90
N HIS A 158 9.61 -20.47 3.40
CA HIS A 158 9.70 -21.91 3.21
C HIS A 158 9.65 -22.65 4.54
N ASP A 159 8.72 -23.59 4.62
CA ASP A 159 8.36 -24.28 5.86
C ASP A 159 8.27 -25.78 5.60
N GLY A 160 9.41 -26.47 5.70
CA GLY A 160 9.56 -27.88 5.31
C GLY A 160 9.96 -28.11 3.84
N LYS A 161 10.75 -27.19 3.26
CA LYS A 161 11.40 -27.35 1.93
C LYS A 161 12.54 -28.37 1.96
N GLU A 162 13.42 -28.25 2.95
CA GLU A 162 14.55 -29.15 3.16
C GLU A 162 14.14 -30.34 4.05
N LYS A 163 14.71 -31.51 3.78
CA LYS A 163 14.55 -32.70 4.63
C LYS A 163 15.86 -32.98 5.38
N LEU A 164 15.78 -33.19 6.69
CA LEU A 164 16.92 -33.42 7.56
C LEU A 164 17.32 -34.91 7.60
N THR A 165 18.50 -35.20 8.16
CA THR A 165 19.12 -36.53 8.18
C THR A 165 18.34 -37.57 9.00
N ASP A 166 17.57 -37.11 9.98
CA ASP A 166 16.64 -37.92 10.79
C ASP A 166 15.29 -38.19 10.10
N ASN A 167 15.10 -37.69 8.87
CA ASN A 167 13.87 -37.67 8.08
C ASN A 167 12.77 -36.69 8.53
N THR A 168 13.04 -35.80 9.49
CA THR A 168 12.18 -34.62 9.72
C THR A 168 12.33 -33.60 8.58
N TYR A 169 11.49 -32.58 8.59
CA TYR A 169 11.55 -31.47 7.63
C TYR A 169 11.95 -30.18 8.34
N LYS A 170 12.73 -29.34 7.67
CA LYS A 170 13.25 -28.08 8.21
C LYS A 170 12.14 -27.03 8.22
N ARG A 171 11.48 -26.91 9.38
CA ARG A 171 10.39 -25.97 9.68
C ARG A 171 10.89 -24.52 9.68
N TRP A 172 10.03 -23.57 9.37
CA TRP A 172 10.35 -22.15 9.57
C TRP A 172 10.67 -21.85 11.04
N ASN A 173 11.67 -20.99 11.28
CA ASN A 173 12.00 -20.43 12.57
C ASN A 173 12.69 -19.06 12.39
N GLY A 174 11.91 -17.97 12.41
CA GLY A 174 12.40 -16.60 12.24
C GLY A 174 13.08 -16.02 13.48
N ASP A 175 12.72 -16.51 14.67
CA ASP A 175 13.27 -16.08 15.97
C ASP A 175 14.45 -16.95 16.44
N GLY A 176 14.88 -17.93 15.63
CA GLY A 176 16.03 -18.77 15.92
C GLY A 176 17.37 -18.02 15.88
N GLU A 177 18.32 -18.47 16.69
CA GLU A 177 19.71 -18.02 16.65
C GLU A 177 20.64 -19.12 16.12
N GLY A 178 21.71 -18.72 15.43
CA GLY A 178 22.72 -19.66 14.90
C GLY A 178 22.11 -20.73 13.99
N ASP A 179 22.48 -22.00 14.23
CA ASP A 179 22.00 -23.16 13.46
C ASP A 179 20.47 -23.41 13.60
N ALA A 180 19.81 -22.79 14.59
CA ALA A 180 18.36 -22.90 14.76
C ALA A 180 17.57 -21.90 13.88
N TYR A 181 18.21 -20.87 13.31
CA TYR A 181 17.55 -19.91 12.42
C TYR A 181 17.21 -20.54 11.06
N TYR A 182 15.95 -20.43 10.64
CA TYR A 182 15.55 -20.77 9.28
C TYR A 182 14.36 -19.95 8.78
N ALA A 183 14.66 -18.90 8.02
CA ALA A 183 13.66 -18.13 7.28
C ALA A 183 14.15 -17.90 5.83
N ASP A 184 14.12 -18.98 5.04
CA ASP A 184 14.32 -18.93 3.58
C ASP A 184 13.05 -18.38 2.92
N GLU A 185 13.15 -17.19 2.31
CA GLU A 185 11.99 -16.44 1.84
C GLU A 185 11.55 -16.88 0.43
N TYR A 186 10.24 -16.99 0.23
CA TYR A 186 9.65 -17.31 -1.05
C TYR A 186 9.12 -16.06 -1.78
N THR A 187 9.78 -15.72 -2.89
CA THR A 187 9.32 -14.68 -3.81
C THR A 187 8.11 -15.16 -4.61
N VAL A 188 6.95 -14.56 -4.38
CA VAL A 188 5.72 -14.81 -5.14
C VAL A 188 5.85 -14.25 -6.57
N SER A 189 5.33 -14.99 -7.55
CA SER A 189 5.18 -14.57 -8.95
C SER A 189 3.70 -14.58 -9.38
N GLU A 190 3.41 -13.97 -10.54
CA GLU A 190 2.06 -14.00 -11.15
C GLU A 190 1.72 -15.37 -11.77
N GLU A 191 2.74 -16.20 -12.06
CA GLU A 191 2.56 -17.53 -12.65
C GLU A 191 2.16 -18.57 -11.60
N ALA A 192 1.29 -19.51 -11.97
CA ALA A 192 0.84 -20.55 -11.05
C ALA A 192 1.93 -21.60 -10.80
N VAL A 193 2.29 -21.79 -9.54
CA VAL A 193 3.28 -22.78 -9.10
C VAL A 193 2.68 -24.17 -9.23
N SER A 194 3.34 -25.05 -9.99
CA SER A 194 2.97 -26.48 -10.11
C SER A 194 3.94 -27.41 -9.39
N ASP A 195 5.09 -26.89 -8.91
CA ASP A 195 6.07 -27.63 -8.13
C ASP A 195 5.60 -27.87 -6.68
N ALA A 196 6.30 -28.79 -6.01
CA ALA A 196 6.11 -29.01 -4.58
C ALA A 196 6.52 -27.76 -3.78
N LEU A 197 5.58 -27.20 -3.02
CA LEU A 197 5.73 -25.94 -2.29
C LEU A 197 5.16 -26.09 -0.88
N ALA A 198 5.89 -25.63 0.12
CA ALA A 198 5.47 -25.64 1.52
C ALA A 198 5.87 -24.31 2.16
N LEU A 199 4.88 -23.55 2.66
CA LEU A 199 5.03 -22.18 3.13
C LEU A 199 4.25 -21.88 4.42
N LYS A 200 4.80 -20.95 5.20
CA LYS A 200 4.15 -20.20 6.28
C LYS A 200 4.16 -18.70 5.95
N ALA A 201 3.10 -17.99 6.32
CA ALA A 201 3.08 -16.52 6.32
C ALA A 201 3.72 -16.04 7.64
N ALA A 202 4.92 -15.44 7.59
CA ALA A 202 5.75 -15.22 8.76
C ALA A 202 6.72 -14.03 8.60
N HIS A 203 7.80 -14.02 9.39
CA HIS A 203 8.93 -13.08 9.26
C HIS A 203 10.28 -13.80 9.27
N GLY A 204 11.31 -13.14 8.75
CA GLY A 204 12.71 -13.47 9.04
C GLY A 204 13.25 -12.56 10.15
N GLN A 205 14.53 -12.20 10.06
CA GLN A 205 15.10 -11.15 10.91
C GLN A 205 14.35 -9.82 10.73
N LEU A 206 13.90 -9.27 11.85
CA LEU A 206 13.30 -7.95 11.96
C LEU A 206 14.30 -6.95 12.57
N CYS A 207 14.03 -5.66 12.36
CA CYS A 207 14.72 -4.55 13.02
C CYS A 207 13.67 -3.60 13.61
N SER A 208 13.98 -3.01 14.76
CA SER A 208 13.10 -2.05 15.45
C SER A 208 13.35 -0.63 14.95
N VAL A 209 12.30 0.09 14.55
CA VAL A 209 12.32 1.55 14.41
C VAL A 209 11.61 2.16 15.61
N THR A 210 12.35 2.96 16.38
CA THR A 210 11.88 3.59 17.63
C THR A 210 11.95 5.11 17.52
N TYR A 211 11.12 5.81 18.29
CA TYR A 211 11.04 7.27 18.29
C TYR A 211 11.35 7.86 19.67
N GLU A 212 12.06 8.98 19.69
CA GLU A 212 12.35 9.76 20.90
C GLU A 212 12.16 11.25 20.62
N VAL A 213 11.51 11.96 21.55
CA VAL A 213 11.31 13.41 21.47
C VAL A 213 12.06 14.07 22.63
N THR A 214 12.89 15.05 22.32
CA THR A 214 13.80 15.70 23.29
C THR A 214 13.75 17.23 23.19
N GLY A 215 14.49 17.92 24.07
CA GLY A 215 14.58 19.38 24.08
C GLY A 215 13.44 20.06 24.85
N ASP A 216 13.09 21.29 24.46
CA ASP A 216 12.02 22.06 25.09
C ASP A 216 10.63 21.57 24.63
N ILE A 217 10.16 20.43 25.12
CA ILE A 217 8.89 19.85 24.64
C ILE A 217 7.69 20.77 24.99
N PRO A 218 6.84 21.17 24.01
CA PRO A 218 5.60 21.89 24.27
C PRO A 218 4.61 21.07 25.10
N SER A 219 3.88 21.72 25.99
CA SER A 219 2.81 21.09 26.81
C SER A 219 1.61 20.57 26.01
N ASP A 220 1.51 20.93 24.73
CA ASP A 220 0.49 20.51 23.75
C ASP A 220 1.12 19.76 22.55
N ALA A 221 2.34 19.25 22.70
CA ALA A 221 2.96 18.40 21.68
C ALA A 221 2.19 17.08 21.52
N GLY A 222 2.12 16.58 20.29
CA GLY A 222 1.54 15.27 20.01
C GLY A 222 2.26 14.12 20.71
N ALA A 223 1.60 12.96 20.77
CA ALA A 223 2.23 11.74 21.25
C ALA A 223 3.47 11.37 20.40
N VAL A 224 4.44 10.71 21.03
CA VAL A 224 5.55 10.07 20.34
C VAL A 224 4.98 8.93 19.47
N PRO A 225 5.38 8.79 18.19
CA PRO A 225 4.90 7.70 17.35
C PRO A 225 5.24 6.33 17.95
N ALA A 226 4.37 5.34 17.73
CA ALA A 226 4.62 3.97 18.18
C ALA A 226 5.89 3.40 17.52
N ALA A 227 6.59 2.53 18.26
CA ALA A 227 7.67 1.74 17.68
C ALA A 227 7.10 0.75 16.64
N ALA A 228 7.87 0.49 15.59
CA ALA A 228 7.53 -0.47 14.54
C ALA A 228 8.64 -1.51 14.42
N LYS A 229 8.27 -2.77 14.15
CA LYS A 229 9.22 -3.77 13.62
C LYS A 229 9.10 -3.81 12.11
N VAL A 230 10.24 -3.90 11.43
CA VAL A 230 10.33 -3.95 9.96
C VAL A 230 11.28 -5.06 9.54
N LYS A 231 11.06 -5.63 8.35
CA LYS A 231 11.97 -6.63 7.76
C LYS A 231 13.37 -6.06 7.58
N LYS A 232 14.40 -6.82 7.96
CA LYS A 232 15.81 -6.47 7.71
C LYS A 232 16.09 -6.38 6.20
N GLY A 233 16.81 -5.34 5.78
CA GLY A 233 16.96 -4.94 4.37
C GLY A 233 15.71 -4.27 3.76
N GLY A 234 14.62 -4.15 4.52
CA GLY A 234 13.40 -3.45 4.10
C GLY A 234 13.52 -1.93 4.17
N SER A 235 12.42 -1.25 3.83
CA SER A 235 12.25 0.19 3.97
C SER A 235 11.20 0.53 5.03
N TYR A 236 11.19 1.78 5.47
CA TYR A 236 10.23 2.31 6.44
C TYR A 236 9.90 3.78 6.16
N THR A 237 8.61 4.08 6.06
CA THR A 237 8.11 5.47 5.97
C THR A 237 8.09 6.08 7.36
N VAL A 238 8.79 7.19 7.53
CA VAL A 238 8.91 7.88 8.82
C VAL A 238 7.61 8.64 9.13
N ALA A 239 7.17 8.59 10.38
CA ALA A 239 5.98 9.28 10.85
C ALA A 239 6.08 10.81 10.62
N PRO A 240 4.96 11.51 10.40
CA PRO A 240 4.95 12.97 10.23
C PRO A 240 5.66 13.70 11.38
N VAL A 241 6.16 14.90 11.07
CA VAL A 241 6.75 15.80 12.07
C VAL A 241 5.69 16.23 13.10
N GLN A 242 6.09 16.32 14.37
CA GLN A 242 5.18 16.78 15.42
C GLN A 242 4.83 18.26 15.26
N THR A 243 3.63 18.63 15.73
CA THR A 243 3.11 20.00 15.71
C THR A 243 2.70 20.46 17.12
N THR A 244 2.48 21.76 17.26
CA THR A 244 2.06 22.47 18.48
C THR A 244 1.30 23.73 18.05
N SER A 245 0.37 24.21 18.88
CA SER A 245 -0.24 25.54 18.74
C SER A 245 0.71 26.67 19.17
N GLN A 246 1.75 26.36 19.94
CA GLN A 246 2.64 27.34 20.56
C GLN A 246 3.73 27.81 19.58
N SER A 247 3.42 28.87 18.82
CA SER A 247 4.25 29.49 17.78
C SER A 247 5.72 29.86 18.14
N ARG A 248 6.05 29.83 19.43
CA ARG A 248 7.42 30.02 19.95
C ARG A 248 8.29 28.75 19.88
N TYR A 249 7.72 27.58 19.58
CA TYR A 249 8.45 26.32 19.51
C TYR A 249 8.60 25.85 18.06
N THR A 250 9.69 25.14 17.77
CA THR A 250 9.91 24.47 16.48
C THR A 250 10.42 23.06 16.69
N PHE A 251 9.81 22.08 16.02
CA PHE A 251 10.32 20.71 15.96
C PHE A 251 11.37 20.62 14.85
N SER A 252 12.52 20.01 15.13
CA SER A 252 13.67 19.98 14.23
C SER A 252 13.55 18.95 13.09
N GLY A 253 12.51 18.12 13.10
CA GLY A 253 12.36 16.95 12.23
C GLY A 253 13.06 15.70 12.78
N TRP A 254 12.61 14.52 12.35
CA TRP A 254 13.17 13.24 12.78
C TRP A 254 14.55 12.99 12.16
N ARG A 255 15.54 12.59 12.98
CA ARG A 255 16.91 12.26 12.56
C ARG A 255 17.33 10.90 13.08
N ILE A 256 18.08 10.15 12.29
CA ILE A 256 18.72 8.91 12.74
C ILE A 256 19.75 9.25 13.82
N ASN A 257 19.56 8.68 15.01
CA ASN A 257 20.34 8.94 16.22
C ASN A 257 20.50 10.44 16.56
N GLY A 258 19.53 11.28 16.15
CA GLY A 258 19.51 12.71 16.44
C GLY A 258 20.46 13.59 15.63
N SER A 259 21.18 13.03 14.64
CA SER A 259 22.20 13.74 13.87
C SER A 259 21.97 13.67 12.36
N GLY A 260 22.64 14.54 11.59
CA GLY A 260 22.49 14.59 10.13
C GLY A 260 21.18 15.20 9.65
N ASP A 261 20.73 14.75 8.49
CA ASP A 261 19.56 15.27 7.78
C ASP A 261 18.22 14.72 8.31
N VAL A 262 17.14 15.46 8.07
CA VAL A 262 15.78 15.03 8.42
C VAL A 262 15.32 13.94 7.45
N VAL A 263 14.91 12.79 8.01
CA VAL A 263 14.45 11.65 7.22
C VAL A 263 12.92 11.56 7.19
N THR A 264 12.37 11.31 6.00
CA THR A 264 10.96 10.98 5.75
C THR A 264 10.74 9.53 5.32
N GLU A 265 11.81 8.86 4.88
CA GLU A 265 11.87 7.46 4.50
C GLU A 265 13.26 6.92 4.87
N ILE A 266 13.34 5.64 5.23
CA ILE A 266 14.59 4.91 5.42
C ILE A 266 14.55 3.67 4.51
N LYS A 267 15.69 3.32 3.90
CA LYS A 267 15.85 2.17 3.00
C LYS A 267 17.01 1.29 3.49
N ASP A 268 16.95 0.01 3.15
CA ASP A 268 17.97 -0.99 3.48
C ASP A 268 18.30 -1.04 4.99
N ILE A 269 17.26 -1.24 5.81
CA ILE A 269 17.38 -1.21 7.27
C ILE A 269 18.07 -2.50 7.73
N GLN A 270 19.38 -2.44 7.97
CA GLN A 270 20.21 -3.59 8.39
C GLN A 270 20.30 -3.81 9.90
N GLN A 271 19.82 -2.86 10.70
CA GLN A 271 19.88 -2.86 12.16
C GLN A 271 18.79 -1.95 12.75
N ASP A 272 18.57 -2.04 14.07
CA ASP A 272 17.66 -1.16 14.80
C ASP A 272 18.01 0.33 14.63
N VAL A 273 16.97 1.15 14.51
CA VAL A 273 17.04 2.60 14.26
C VAL A 273 16.34 3.36 15.37
N LYS A 274 17.01 4.36 15.93
CA LYS A 274 16.41 5.36 16.82
C LYS A 274 16.23 6.68 16.07
N LEU A 275 14.98 7.12 15.93
CA LEU A 275 14.61 8.40 15.33
C LEU A 275 14.38 9.43 16.41
N ILE A 276 15.29 10.40 16.52
CA ILE A 276 15.22 11.46 17.53
C ILE A 276 14.76 12.75 16.86
N GLY A 277 13.71 13.36 17.43
CA GLY A 277 13.24 14.69 17.08
C GLY A 277 13.46 15.65 18.25
N VAL A 278 13.85 16.89 17.96
CA VAL A 278 14.17 17.88 19.01
C VAL A 278 13.19 19.05 18.92
N TRP A 279 12.52 19.37 20.03
CA TRP A 279 11.82 20.63 20.18
C TRP A 279 12.78 21.72 20.67
N THR A 280 12.74 22.89 20.05
CA THR A 280 13.51 24.06 20.49
C THR A 280 12.56 25.22 20.76
N ARG A 281 12.66 25.80 21.96
CA ARG A 281 11.91 26.99 22.36
C ARG A 281 12.69 28.23 21.92
N ARG A 282 12.12 29.01 21.01
CA ARG A 282 12.64 30.34 20.68
C ARG A 282 12.62 31.19 21.95
N SER A 283 13.81 31.61 22.38
CA SER A 283 13.96 32.64 23.39
C SER A 283 13.40 33.95 22.83
N SER A 284 12.57 34.62 23.61
CA SER A 284 12.30 36.04 23.40
C SER A 284 13.60 36.77 23.70
N GLY A 285 14.33 37.19 22.66
CA GLY A 285 15.60 37.90 22.81
C GLY A 285 15.43 39.08 23.77
N GLY A 286 16.24 39.12 24.83
CA GLY A 286 16.23 40.23 25.78
C GLY A 286 16.51 41.54 25.04
N GLY A 287 15.83 42.62 25.43
CA GLY A 287 15.92 43.89 24.74
C GLY A 287 17.35 44.43 24.71
N GLY A 288 18.01 44.30 23.55
CA GLY A 288 19.26 45.01 23.28
C GLY A 288 19.01 46.51 23.38
N GLY A 289 19.74 47.18 24.28
CA GLY A 289 19.59 48.62 24.49
C GLY A 289 19.84 49.41 23.20
N SER A 290 19.22 50.59 23.09
CA SER A 290 19.32 51.46 21.91
C SER A 290 20.70 52.10 21.76
N SER A 291 21.69 51.32 21.30
CA SER A 291 22.89 51.86 20.66
C SER A 291 22.50 52.36 19.27
N LYS A 292 21.85 53.53 19.24
CA LYS A 292 21.56 54.31 18.02
C LYS A 292 22.86 54.44 17.20
N PRO A 293 22.94 53.89 15.97
CA PRO A 293 24.11 54.08 15.13
C PRO A 293 24.12 55.53 14.63
N THR A 294 24.97 56.36 15.23
CA THR A 294 25.39 57.63 14.63
C THR A 294 26.35 57.32 13.49
N VAL A 295 25.78 57.09 12.31
CA VAL A 295 26.53 57.14 11.05
C VAL A 295 26.70 58.60 10.70
N ASP A 296 27.91 59.12 10.85
CA ASP A 296 28.28 60.39 10.23
C ASP A 296 28.37 60.16 8.72
N ILE A 297 27.51 60.85 7.97
CA ILE A 297 27.47 60.78 6.50
C ILE A 297 28.38 61.90 5.98
N PRO A 298 29.49 61.58 5.28
CA PRO A 298 30.19 62.59 4.48
C PRO A 298 29.29 62.97 3.29
N ASP A 299 29.07 64.27 3.10
CA ASP A 299 28.41 64.80 1.91
C ASP A 299 29.31 64.60 0.68
N ASP A 300 29.05 63.53 -0.10
CA ASP A 300 29.45 63.45 -1.50
C ASP A 300 28.53 62.48 -2.26
N VAL A 301 27.85 62.97 -3.30
CA VAL A 301 26.91 62.19 -4.14
C VAL A 301 27.43 62.12 -5.56
N PRO A 302 27.65 60.88 -6.06
CA PRO A 302 27.22 60.57 -7.42
C PRO A 302 26.19 59.42 -7.46
N THR A 303 25.05 59.65 -8.10
CA THR A 303 23.99 58.66 -8.32
C THR A 303 24.40 57.53 -9.28
N SER A 304 24.14 56.27 -8.93
CA SER A 304 23.72 55.23 -9.91
C SER A 304 23.18 53.95 -9.24
N ALA A 305 22.48 53.11 -10.02
CA ALA A 305 22.10 51.72 -9.76
C ALA A 305 21.22 51.41 -8.52
N HIS A 306 19.90 51.55 -8.68
CA HIS A 306 18.95 50.67 -7.98
C HIS A 306 18.96 49.27 -8.62
N LEU A 307 18.97 48.21 -7.79
CA LEU A 307 18.44 46.89 -8.16
C LEU A 307 17.16 46.63 -7.35
N VAL A 308 16.14 46.09 -8.01
CA VAL A 308 14.77 45.97 -7.48
C VAL A 308 14.59 44.65 -6.72
N GLY A 309 13.86 44.70 -5.61
CA GLY A 309 13.74 43.57 -4.67
C GLY A 309 12.87 42.40 -5.16
N GLN A 310 13.14 41.21 -4.60
CA GLN A 310 12.23 40.06 -4.69
C GLN A 310 10.98 40.29 -3.83
N ILE A 311 9.82 39.92 -4.37
CA ILE A 311 8.55 39.86 -3.63
C ILE A 311 8.27 38.40 -3.28
N VAL A 312 8.19 38.07 -1.99
CA VAL A 312 7.79 36.73 -1.52
C VAL A 312 6.27 36.73 -1.28
N LEU A 313 5.53 36.04 -2.14
CA LEU A 313 4.07 35.92 -2.01
C LEU A 313 3.70 34.69 -1.16
N ILE A 314 3.22 34.90 0.07
CA ILE A 314 2.71 33.83 0.93
C ILE A 314 1.18 33.76 0.81
N VAL A 315 0.68 32.80 0.04
CA VAL A 315 -0.76 32.50 -0.04
C VAL A 315 -1.14 31.54 1.09
N ARG A 316 -2.16 31.89 1.89
CA ARG A 316 -2.79 30.99 2.86
C ARG A 316 -4.19 30.64 2.38
N PHE A 317 -4.47 29.34 2.27
CA PHE A 317 -5.84 28.86 2.06
C PHE A 317 -6.57 28.79 3.41
N ALA A 318 -7.80 29.28 3.43
CA ALA A 318 -8.73 29.12 4.55
C ALA A 318 -10.04 28.56 4.00
N GLY A 319 -10.33 27.31 4.30
CA GLY A 319 -11.52 26.60 3.83
C GLY A 319 -11.81 25.41 4.72
N VAL A 320 -13.06 25.25 5.15
CA VAL A 320 -13.50 24.15 6.01
C VAL A 320 -13.70 22.91 5.16
N VAL A 321 -12.99 21.82 5.48
CA VAL A 321 -13.10 20.55 4.77
C VAL A 321 -14.24 19.72 5.36
N HIS A 322 -15.33 19.54 4.60
CA HIS A 322 -16.22 18.40 4.83
C HIS A 322 -15.56 17.14 4.26
N ARG A 323 -15.55 16.07 5.07
CA ARG A 323 -14.81 14.82 4.83
C ARG A 323 -15.39 14.03 3.65
N HIS A 324 -14.56 13.76 2.63
CA HIS A 324 -14.62 12.56 1.81
C HIS A 324 -13.19 12.14 1.42
N GLN A 325 -12.92 10.83 1.43
CA GLN A 325 -11.60 10.26 1.11
C GLN A 325 -11.63 9.57 -0.26
N THR A 326 -10.71 9.97 -1.14
CA THR A 326 -10.12 9.17 -2.22
C THR A 326 -8.80 9.86 -2.60
N ASP A 327 -7.68 9.15 -2.50
CA ASP A 327 -6.35 9.72 -2.73
C ASP A 327 -5.96 9.70 -4.23
N GLU A 328 -5.76 10.89 -4.82
CA GLU A 328 -5.01 11.03 -6.07
C GLU A 328 -4.44 12.46 -6.18
N LEU A 329 -3.14 12.63 -5.91
CA LEU A 329 -2.44 13.93 -6.02
C LEU A 329 -1.67 14.01 -7.33
N CYS A 330 -2.28 14.62 -8.34
CA CYS A 330 -1.57 15.01 -9.57
C CYS A 330 -0.49 16.07 -9.23
N SER A 331 0.78 15.66 -9.22
CA SER A 331 1.91 16.59 -9.13
C SER A 331 2.18 17.23 -10.49
N THR A 332 2.55 18.51 -10.49
CA THR A 332 3.08 19.21 -11.67
C THR A 332 4.01 20.32 -11.19
N VAL A 333 5.26 20.28 -11.65
CA VAL A 333 6.27 21.30 -11.36
C VAL A 333 6.10 22.44 -12.37
N ILE A 334 5.97 23.67 -11.87
CA ILE A 334 5.98 24.88 -12.71
C ILE A 334 7.31 25.62 -12.47
N THR A 335 8.23 25.49 -13.42
CA THR A 335 9.37 26.40 -13.55
C THR A 335 8.92 27.72 -14.19
N GLN A 336 9.65 28.80 -13.91
CA GLN A 336 9.21 30.17 -14.19
C GLN A 336 9.29 30.57 -15.66
N ASP A 337 8.32 31.35 -16.12
CA ASP A 337 8.43 32.28 -17.25
C ASP A 337 7.48 33.48 -17.00
N PRO A 338 7.94 34.75 -16.97
CA PRO A 338 7.13 35.88 -16.50
C PRO A 338 6.21 36.47 -17.59
N SER A 339 5.29 35.66 -18.12
CA SER A 339 4.17 36.12 -18.96
C SER A 339 2.82 35.91 -18.25
N LEU A 340 2.09 37.00 -17.98
CA LEU A 340 0.84 37.02 -17.21
C LEU A 340 -0.39 36.62 -18.05
N ASP A 341 -0.33 35.46 -18.68
CA ASP A 341 -1.42 34.93 -19.51
C ASP A 341 -2.51 34.26 -18.64
N LEU A 342 -3.74 34.78 -18.72
CA LEU A 342 -4.88 34.37 -17.88
C LEU A 342 -5.48 33.02 -18.35
N ARG A 343 -4.75 31.92 -18.11
CA ARG A 343 -5.18 30.57 -18.53
C ARG A 343 -6.46 30.12 -17.82
N ARG A 344 -7.56 30.03 -18.58
CA ARG A 344 -8.79 29.37 -18.14
C ARG A 344 -8.59 27.85 -18.06
N PHE A 345 -8.85 27.26 -16.90
CA PHE A 345 -9.01 25.82 -16.77
C PHE A 345 -10.42 25.39 -17.22
N THR A 346 -10.51 24.44 -18.16
CA THR A 346 -11.79 23.88 -18.63
C THR A 346 -11.97 22.44 -18.20
N SER A 347 -12.78 22.24 -17.15
CA SER A 347 -13.44 20.98 -16.73
C SER A 347 -12.60 19.71 -16.54
N CYS A 348 -12.57 19.19 -15.31
CA CYS A 348 -12.40 17.74 -15.10
C CYS A 348 -13.64 17.01 -15.61
N ARG A 349 -13.48 15.82 -16.23
CA ARG A 349 -14.58 15.11 -16.91
C ARG A 349 -15.26 14.02 -16.07
N ALA A 350 -14.97 13.94 -14.77
CA ALA A 350 -15.51 12.95 -13.84
C ALA A 350 -16.56 13.51 -12.85
N CYS A 351 -16.58 14.82 -12.61
CA CYS A 351 -17.49 15.47 -11.66
C CYS A 351 -18.04 16.79 -12.23
N GLY A 352 -19.36 16.93 -12.31
CA GLY A 352 -20.06 18.02 -13.00
C GLY A 352 -20.09 19.37 -12.27
N ILE A 353 -19.02 19.75 -11.57
CA ILE A 353 -18.96 20.95 -10.72
C ILE A 353 -18.06 22.01 -11.36
N VAL A 354 -18.61 23.19 -11.63
CA VAL A 354 -17.86 24.34 -12.16
C VAL A 354 -17.46 25.27 -11.02
N LEU A 355 -16.18 25.26 -10.64
CA LEU A 355 -15.64 26.18 -9.64
C LEU A 355 -15.05 27.42 -10.34
N THR A 356 -15.68 28.58 -10.16
CA THR A 356 -15.17 29.86 -10.70
C THR A 356 -14.41 30.61 -9.61
N VAL A 357 -13.10 30.77 -9.76
CA VAL A 357 -12.26 31.54 -8.84
C VAL A 357 -11.90 32.88 -9.47
N CYS A 358 -12.43 33.96 -8.91
CA CYS A 358 -12.05 35.33 -9.28
C CYS A 358 -11.06 35.89 -8.25
N VAL A 359 -9.84 36.22 -8.67
CA VAL A 359 -8.83 36.87 -7.82
C VAL A 359 -8.94 38.38 -7.97
N ALA A 360 -9.20 39.10 -6.88
CA ALA A 360 -9.23 40.55 -6.84
C ALA A 360 -7.95 41.10 -6.19
N VAL A 361 -7.12 41.81 -6.95
CA VAL A 361 -5.90 42.46 -6.45
C VAL A 361 -6.21 43.89 -6.04
N ARG A 362 -6.06 44.22 -4.75
CA ARG A 362 -5.98 45.61 -4.28
C ARG A 362 -4.53 46.00 -4.05
N CYS A 363 -4.04 46.97 -4.82
CA CYS A 363 -2.76 47.61 -4.56
C CYS A 363 -2.92 48.70 -3.47
N LEU A 364 -2.02 48.74 -2.49
CA LEU A 364 -1.99 49.73 -1.41
C LEU A 364 -0.64 50.45 -1.37
N CYS A 365 -0.48 51.44 -2.26
CA CYS A 365 0.61 52.41 -2.22
C CYS A 365 0.02 53.82 -2.11
N THR A 366 0.16 54.45 -0.93
CA THR A 366 -0.26 55.85 -0.72
C THR A 366 0.86 56.81 -1.07
N ALA A 367 0.72 57.53 -2.18
CA ALA A 367 1.50 58.72 -2.50
C ALA A 367 0.59 59.77 -3.16
N ASN A 368 0.60 61.01 -2.67
CA ASN A 368 -0.31 62.07 -3.12
C ASN A 368 0.23 62.81 -4.36
N ILE A 369 -0.51 62.78 -5.47
CA ILE A 369 -0.40 63.74 -6.57
C ILE A 369 -1.81 64.22 -6.97
N SER A 370 -1.94 65.48 -7.42
CA SER A 370 -3.20 66.24 -7.43
C SER A 370 -3.93 66.26 -8.80
N ARG A 371 -5.27 66.24 -8.73
CA ARG A 371 -6.29 66.72 -9.70
C ARG A 371 -5.93 66.80 -11.19
N LYS A 372 -6.70 66.07 -12.01
CA LYS A 372 -7.68 66.67 -12.94
C LYS A 372 -8.75 65.67 -13.42
N THR A 373 -9.82 66.20 -14.00
CA THR A 373 -11.10 65.52 -14.34
C THR A 373 -11.29 65.36 -15.85
N LEU A 374 -11.98 64.29 -16.29
CA LEU A 374 -13.26 64.37 -17.02
C LEU A 374 -13.83 63.01 -17.47
N ASP A 375 -15.17 62.96 -17.40
CA ASP A 375 -16.21 62.00 -17.83
C ASP A 375 -15.98 61.01 -18.99
N GLY A 376 -16.71 59.89 -18.96
CA GLY A 376 -16.82 58.92 -20.07
C GLY A 376 -17.63 57.66 -19.74
N ASN A 377 -18.97 57.72 -19.78
CA ASN A 377 -19.85 56.73 -19.13
C ASN A 377 -20.81 56.03 -20.13
N ARG A 378 -20.65 54.71 -20.39
CA ARG A 378 -21.75 53.68 -20.58
C ARG A 378 -21.28 52.30 -21.11
N LEU A 379 -22.24 51.35 -21.13
CA LEU A 379 -22.10 49.87 -21.28
C LEU A 379 -22.76 49.36 -22.63
N PRO A 380 -23.27 48.11 -22.81
CA PRO A 380 -22.49 47.03 -23.46
C PRO A 380 -23.24 46.10 -24.48
N PHE A 381 -22.52 45.16 -25.14
CA PHE A 381 -23.02 43.88 -25.73
C PHE A 381 -24.09 43.96 -26.89
N PRO A 382 -24.56 42.84 -27.51
CA PRO A 382 -23.85 41.65 -28.04
C PRO A 382 -24.26 41.19 -29.48
N ILE A 383 -23.45 40.30 -30.07
CA ILE A 383 -23.75 39.09 -30.92
C ILE A 383 -25.03 39.03 -31.80
N SER A 384 -24.88 38.70 -33.09
CA SER A 384 -25.86 37.85 -33.84
C SER A 384 -25.26 37.00 -34.98
N GLU A 385 -25.86 35.83 -35.17
CA GLU A 385 -25.62 34.68 -36.07
C GLU A 385 -25.46 34.94 -37.59
N ARG A 386 -24.86 33.96 -38.33
CA ARG A 386 -25.53 33.14 -39.38
C ARG A 386 -24.64 32.05 -40.03
N SER A 387 -25.27 31.09 -40.70
CA SER A 387 -24.71 29.98 -41.52
C SER A 387 -25.35 30.04 -42.95
N PRO A 388 -25.36 29.03 -43.87
CA PRO A 388 -24.74 27.67 -43.94
C PRO A 388 -24.29 27.16 -45.37
N VAL A 389 -23.93 25.85 -45.49
CA VAL A 389 -24.19 24.89 -46.62
C VAL A 389 -23.33 24.78 -47.93
N SER A 390 -22.85 23.54 -48.21
CA SER A 390 -22.46 22.87 -49.50
C SER A 390 -21.21 23.35 -50.32
N GLY A 391 -20.55 22.52 -51.17
CA GLY A 391 -20.62 21.05 -51.40
C GLY A 391 -19.98 20.56 -52.74
N LEU A 392 -19.78 19.23 -52.91
CA LEU A 392 -19.36 18.49 -54.15
C LEU A 392 -17.87 18.68 -54.61
N ARG A 393 -17.16 17.78 -55.36
CA ARG A 393 -17.44 16.42 -55.92
C ARG A 393 -16.13 15.63 -56.26
N GLN A 394 -16.15 14.29 -56.09
CA GLN A 394 -15.49 13.20 -56.90
C GLN A 394 -13.96 13.18 -57.18
N THR A 395 -13.26 12.03 -57.36
CA THR A 395 -13.71 10.60 -57.52
C THR A 395 -13.03 9.63 -56.48
N ASN A 396 -12.30 8.51 -56.69
CA ASN A 396 -11.85 7.69 -57.86
C ASN A 396 -11.63 6.18 -57.50
N LYS A 397 -11.03 5.39 -58.42
CA LYS A 397 -10.77 3.92 -58.43
C LYS A 397 -9.27 3.58 -58.19
N GLN A 398 -8.74 2.36 -57.91
CA GLN A 398 -9.16 0.98 -57.51
C GLN A 398 -7.86 0.19 -57.11
N GLY A 399 -7.81 -1.04 -56.57
CA GLY A 399 -8.81 -1.98 -56.02
C GLY A 399 -8.56 -3.49 -56.33
N LYS A 400 -8.34 -4.35 -55.30
CA LYS A 400 -8.02 -5.83 -55.29
C LYS A 400 -6.53 -6.15 -55.62
N GLY A 401 -5.83 -7.20 -55.12
CA GLY A 401 -6.03 -8.36 -54.20
C GLY A 401 -4.67 -9.16 -54.10
N MET A 402 -4.47 -10.37 -53.53
CA MET A 402 -5.25 -11.33 -52.69
C MET A 402 -4.37 -12.55 -52.21
N LYS A 403 -4.60 -13.10 -50.99
CA LYS A 403 -4.28 -14.47 -50.44
C LYS A 403 -2.87 -14.92 -49.93
N ILE A 404 -2.79 -15.14 -48.61
CA ILE A 404 -2.35 -16.32 -47.77
C ILE A 404 -1.21 -17.30 -48.23
N ARG A 405 -0.36 -17.66 -47.24
CA ARG A 405 0.66 -18.75 -47.10
C ARG A 405 2.09 -18.32 -47.48
N GLY A 406 3.15 -18.54 -46.69
CA GLY A 406 3.30 -19.14 -45.34
C GLY A 406 4.18 -20.40 -45.34
N TRP A 407 5.24 -20.45 -44.51
CA TRP A 407 6.19 -21.58 -44.46
C TRP A 407 6.87 -21.77 -43.08
N LYS A 408 7.02 -23.06 -42.73
CA LYS A 408 8.10 -23.69 -41.96
C LYS A 408 8.60 -24.85 -42.85
N PRO A 409 9.86 -25.31 -42.74
CA PRO A 409 10.36 -26.02 -41.54
C PRO A 409 10.81 -25.12 -40.37
#